data_AF-A0A3N9NRP4-F1
#
_entry.id   AF-A0A3N9NRP4-F1
#
_cell.length_a   1.000
_cell.length_b   1.000
_cell.length_c   1.000
_cell.angle_alpha   90.00
_cell.angle_beta   90.00
_cell.angle_gamma   90.00
#
_symmetry.space_group_name_H-M   'P 1'
#
loop_
_entity.id
_entity.type
_entity.pdbx_description
1 polymer ?
#
loop_
_entity_poly.entity_id
_entity_poly.type
_entity_poly.pdbx_seq_one_letter_code
_entity_poly.pdbx_strand_id
1 'polypeptide(L)'
;MTKNHILHIFFIFIIGLLLVSGCSEDQNPVSADNQGGHFEAIGLYLIQSGDTIVSYIGGTVEGQIDVKEGEETPLLFVKFLTDDGDVGTPDGPEHSLDLSIADTTKAQVETHQGEDWEFHVMGKQAGATS
;
A
#
# COMPACT_ATOMS: atom_id res chain seq x y z
N MET A 1 32.18 -70.86 -9.59
CA MET A 1 30.72 -70.61 -9.48
C MET A 1 30.52 -69.18 -8.99
N THR A 2 30.78 -68.18 -9.83
CA THR A 2 30.97 -66.77 -9.39
C THR A 2 30.52 -65.72 -10.42
N LYS A 3 30.37 -66.08 -11.70
CA LYS A 3 30.04 -65.13 -12.79
C LYS A 3 28.64 -64.50 -12.64
N ASN A 4 27.67 -65.25 -12.12
CA ASN A 4 26.29 -64.77 -12.00
C ASN A 4 26.14 -63.71 -10.90
N HIS A 5 26.89 -63.78 -9.79
CA HIS A 5 26.77 -62.77 -8.71
C HIS A 5 27.30 -61.40 -9.14
N ILE A 6 28.37 -61.35 -9.95
CA ILE A 6 28.92 -60.10 -10.47
C ILE A 6 27.91 -59.39 -11.40
N LEU A 7 27.16 -60.15 -12.21
CA LEU A 7 26.13 -59.59 -13.11
C LEU A 7 24.95 -58.98 -12.33
N HIS A 8 24.48 -59.64 -11.27
CA HIS A 8 23.39 -59.10 -10.45
C HIS A 8 23.80 -57.86 -9.65
N ILE A 9 25.03 -57.82 -9.13
CA ILE A 9 25.55 -56.63 -8.41
C ILE A 9 25.63 -55.42 -9.36
N PHE A 10 26.08 -55.63 -10.61
CA PHE A 10 26.14 -54.56 -11.61
C PHE A 10 24.75 -54.05 -12.03
N PHE A 11 23.77 -54.94 -12.13
CA PHE A 11 22.38 -54.59 -12.47
C PHE A 11 21.68 -53.77 -11.36
N ILE A 12 21.91 -54.12 -10.09
CA ILE A 12 21.39 -53.38 -8.94
C ILE A 12 21.97 -51.96 -8.87
N PHE A 13 23.25 -51.78 -9.21
CA PHE A 13 23.92 -50.48 -9.18
C PHE A 13 23.36 -49.51 -10.25
N ILE A 14 22.97 -50.01 -11.42
CA ILE A 14 22.36 -49.21 -12.50
C ILE A 14 20.93 -48.76 -12.15
N ILE A 15 20.16 -49.60 -11.45
CA ILE A 15 18.78 -49.26 -11.02
C ILE A 15 18.78 -48.18 -9.93
N GLY A 16 19.77 -48.19 -9.02
CA GLY A 16 19.89 -47.14 -7.99
C GLY A 16 20.17 -45.73 -8.56
N LEU A 17 20.83 -45.64 -9.72
CA LEU A 17 21.22 -44.36 -10.32
C LEU A 17 20.07 -43.62 -11.03
N LEU A 18 18.94 -44.30 -11.29
CA LEU A 18 17.77 -43.71 -11.96
C LEU A 18 16.76 -43.04 -11.00
N LEU A 19 17.00 -43.10 -9.69
CA LEU A 19 16.08 -42.56 -8.68
C LEU A 19 16.41 -41.13 -8.21
N VAL A 20 17.47 -40.51 -8.73
CA VAL A 20 17.94 -39.17 -8.32
C VAL A 20 17.42 -38.00 -9.18
N SER A 21 16.56 -38.27 -10.18
CA SER A 21 15.90 -37.26 -11.02
C SER A 21 14.46 -36.96 -10.58
N GLY A 22 14.10 -37.32 -9.34
CA GLY A 22 12.73 -37.37 -8.83
C GLY A 22 12.42 -36.43 -7.67
N CYS A 23 13.20 -35.36 -7.48
CA CYS A 23 12.74 -34.19 -6.72
C CYS A 23 12.50 -33.06 -7.69
N SER A 24 11.24 -32.89 -8.09
CA SER A 24 10.77 -31.64 -8.66
C SER A 24 11.09 -30.54 -7.66
N GLU A 25 11.82 -29.51 -8.07
CA GLU A 25 11.98 -28.31 -7.25
C GLU A 25 10.59 -27.70 -7.05
N ASP A 26 10.22 -27.59 -5.78
CA ASP A 26 8.97 -27.14 -5.20
C ASP A 26 8.05 -26.33 -6.13
N GLN A 27 7.17 -27.03 -6.84
CA GLN A 27 5.90 -26.45 -7.29
C GLN A 27 4.99 -26.26 -6.07
N ASN A 28 5.36 -25.31 -5.22
CA ASN A 28 4.47 -24.77 -4.22
C ASN A 28 3.46 -23.86 -4.93
N PRO A 29 2.16 -24.19 -5.01
CA PRO A 29 1.16 -23.34 -5.66
C PRO A 29 0.87 -22.05 -4.87
N VAL A 30 1.61 -21.82 -3.77
CA VAL A 30 1.63 -20.58 -2.99
C VAL A 30 3.06 -20.03 -2.91
N SER A 31 3.84 -20.13 -3.99
CA SER A 31 4.79 -19.06 -4.32
C SER A 31 4.00 -17.84 -4.77
N ALA A 32 3.36 -17.17 -3.80
CA ALA A 32 3.05 -15.77 -3.98
C ALA A 32 4.40 -15.05 -4.13
N ASP A 33 4.60 -14.36 -5.25
CA ASP A 33 5.66 -13.36 -5.39
C ASP A 33 5.32 -12.20 -4.44
N ASN A 34 5.52 -12.42 -3.14
CA ASN A 34 5.47 -11.41 -2.08
C ASN A 34 6.71 -10.50 -2.14
N GLN A 35 7.00 -10.03 -3.36
CA GLN A 35 7.88 -8.90 -3.68
C GLN A 35 7.06 -7.66 -4.10
N GLY A 36 5.73 -7.76 -4.10
CA GLY A 36 4.88 -6.58 -3.92
C GLY A 36 5.00 -6.09 -2.48
N GLY A 37 5.75 -5.01 -2.26
CA GLY A 37 5.83 -4.36 -0.96
C GLY A 37 4.44 -3.90 -0.54
N HIS A 38 3.94 -4.39 0.60
CA HIS A 38 2.66 -3.96 1.12
C HIS A 38 2.76 -2.51 1.61
N PHE A 39 1.89 -1.63 1.10
CA PHE A 39 1.85 -0.24 1.54
C PHE A 39 1.12 -0.13 2.89
N GLU A 40 1.86 -0.15 3.99
CA GLU A 40 1.31 -0.01 5.35
C GLU A 40 1.47 1.43 5.86
N ALA A 41 0.36 2.18 5.87
CA ALA A 41 0.32 3.56 6.33
C ALA A 41 0.17 3.64 7.86
N ILE A 42 1.15 4.23 8.55
CA ILE A 42 1.12 4.50 10.01
C ILE A 42 0.65 5.93 10.35
N GLY A 43 0.50 6.77 9.33
CA GLY A 43 0.03 8.15 9.45
C GLY A 43 -0.21 8.80 8.09
N LEU A 44 -0.63 10.07 8.09
CA LEU A 44 -0.76 10.88 6.88
C LEU A 44 -0.40 12.35 7.11
N TYR A 45 -0.12 13.01 6.01
CA TYR A 45 0.12 14.44 5.89
C TYR A 45 -0.85 15.03 4.86
N LEU A 46 -1.40 16.20 5.15
CA LEU A 46 -2.02 17.05 4.14
C LEU A 46 -1.00 18.09 3.68
N ILE A 47 -0.70 18.06 2.39
CA ILE A 47 0.26 18.95 1.75
C ILE A 47 -0.50 20.03 0.97
N GLN A 48 -0.14 21.29 1.17
CA GLN A 48 -0.66 22.42 0.40
C GLN A 48 0.52 23.22 -0.16
N SER A 49 0.55 23.46 -1.47
CA SER A 49 1.65 24.19 -2.15
C SER A 49 3.07 23.64 -1.93
N GLY A 50 3.20 22.39 -1.46
CA GLY A 50 4.46 21.74 -1.12
C GLY A 50 4.77 21.67 0.38
N ASP A 51 4.06 22.43 1.21
CA ASP A 51 4.23 22.45 2.67
C ASP A 51 3.22 21.53 3.37
N THR A 52 3.66 20.85 4.45
CA THR A 52 2.76 20.09 5.32
C THR A 52 1.96 21.05 6.21
N ILE A 53 0.63 21.07 6.05
CA ILE A 53 -0.26 21.94 6.85
C ILE A 53 -1.03 21.19 7.96
N VAL A 54 -1.20 19.87 7.79
CA VAL A 54 -1.80 18.97 8.80
C VAL A 54 -1.00 17.67 8.81
N SER A 55 -0.79 17.10 10.00
CA SER A 55 -0.34 15.71 10.14
C SER A 55 -1.29 14.92 11.02
N TYR A 56 -1.41 13.62 10.76
CA TYR A 56 -2.02 12.65 11.65
C TYR A 56 -1.06 11.48 11.84
N ILE A 57 -0.47 11.36 13.02
CA ILE A 57 0.56 10.37 13.34
C ILE A 57 0.24 9.76 14.71
N GLY A 58 0.19 8.42 14.79
CA GLY A 58 0.00 7.72 16.06
C GLY A 58 -1.27 8.11 16.83
N GLY A 59 -2.35 8.50 16.13
CA GLY A 59 -3.61 8.95 16.72
C GLY A 59 -3.66 10.44 17.09
N THR A 60 -2.60 11.21 16.85
CA THR A 60 -2.53 12.65 17.13
C THR A 60 -2.66 13.46 15.85
N VAL A 61 -3.58 14.44 15.83
CA VAL A 61 -3.68 15.45 14.75
C VAL A 61 -2.91 16.70 15.16
N GLU A 62 -2.06 17.21 14.28
CA GLU A 62 -1.43 18.53 14.40
C GLU A 62 -1.76 19.38 13.16
N GLY A 63 -1.97 20.69 13.36
CA GLY A 63 -2.33 21.63 12.29
C GLY A 63 -3.85 21.80 12.10
N GLN A 64 -4.23 22.61 11.11
CA GLN A 64 -5.62 22.86 10.72
C GLN A 64 -5.70 23.30 9.25
N ILE A 65 -6.89 23.23 8.65
CA ILE A 65 -7.16 23.81 7.33
C ILE A 65 -7.91 25.13 7.53
N ASP A 66 -7.30 26.24 7.15
CA ASP A 66 -7.93 27.56 7.13
C ASP A 66 -8.45 27.88 5.72
N VAL A 67 -9.75 28.18 5.60
CA VAL A 67 -10.42 28.60 4.36
C VAL A 67 -11.40 29.74 4.66
N LYS A 68 -11.52 30.72 3.77
CA LYS A 68 -12.48 31.82 3.96
C LYS A 68 -13.89 31.41 3.51
N GLU A 69 -14.91 32.04 4.11
CA GLU A 69 -16.29 31.88 3.67
C GLU A 69 -16.47 32.36 2.22
N GLY A 70 -17.05 31.52 1.37
CA GLY A 70 -17.21 31.75 -0.06
C GLY A 70 -15.95 31.49 -0.89
N GLU A 71 -14.85 31.06 -0.28
CA GLU A 71 -13.60 30.70 -0.95
C GLU A 71 -13.30 29.19 -0.84
N GLU A 72 -12.20 28.83 -1.49
CA GLU A 72 -11.79 27.49 -1.89
C GLU A 72 -10.31 27.37 -1.52
N THR A 73 -9.90 26.27 -0.87
CA THR A 73 -8.46 26.08 -0.61
C THR A 73 -7.70 25.91 -1.93
N PRO A 74 -6.41 26.28 -1.99
CA PRO A 74 -5.49 25.65 -2.94
C PRO A 74 -5.60 24.12 -2.85
N LEU A 75 -5.25 23.43 -3.94
CA LEU A 75 -5.27 21.97 -4.04
C LEU A 75 -4.50 21.33 -2.87
N LEU A 76 -5.18 20.44 -2.16
CA LEU A 76 -4.64 19.67 -1.03
C LEU A 76 -4.31 18.26 -1.51
N PHE A 77 -3.14 17.76 -1.14
CA PHE A 77 -2.70 16.40 -1.44
C PHE A 77 -2.62 15.59 -0.15
N VAL A 78 -3.19 14.39 -0.15
CA VAL A 78 -2.94 13.38 0.89
C VAL A 78 -1.65 12.63 0.56
N LYS A 79 -0.75 12.54 1.53
CA LYS A 79 0.38 11.60 1.49
C LYS A 79 0.44 10.81 2.78
N PHE A 80 0.65 9.51 2.68
CA PHE A 80 0.78 8.63 3.84
C PHE A 80 2.25 8.47 4.24
N LEU A 81 2.46 8.30 5.54
CA LEU A 81 3.74 7.92 6.13
C LEU A 81 3.75 6.40 6.33
N THR A 82 4.76 5.71 5.83
CA THR A 82 4.96 4.27 6.08
C THR A 82 5.76 4.03 7.37
N ASP A 83 5.76 2.78 7.84
CA ASP A 83 6.56 2.35 9.00
C ASP A 83 8.08 2.44 8.77
N ASP A 84 8.53 2.20 7.53
CA ASP A 84 9.90 2.47 7.06
C ASP A 84 10.26 3.96 7.01
N GLY A 85 9.28 4.86 7.15
CA GLY A 85 9.47 6.32 7.16
C GLY A 85 9.39 7.01 5.80
N ASP A 86 9.00 6.29 4.75
CA ASP A 86 8.75 6.87 3.43
C ASP A 86 7.42 7.65 3.41
N VAL A 87 7.33 8.63 2.51
CA VAL A 87 6.15 9.48 2.36
C VAL A 87 5.65 9.47 0.91
N GLY A 88 4.47 8.89 0.68
CA GLY A 88 3.94 8.67 -0.65
C GLY A 88 2.44 8.35 -0.67
N THR A 89 1.99 7.78 -1.78
CA THR A 89 0.63 7.26 -1.98
C THR A 89 0.74 5.80 -2.37
N PRO A 90 -0.23 4.94 -2.04
CA PRO A 90 -0.22 3.57 -2.52
C PRO A 90 -0.40 3.53 -4.04
N ASP A 91 0.27 2.58 -4.69
CA ASP A 91 0.12 2.32 -6.12
C ASP A 91 -1.05 1.37 -6.39
N GLY A 92 -1.72 1.53 -7.53
CA GLY A 92 -2.73 0.58 -8.02
C GLY A 92 -4.20 1.00 -7.79
N PRO A 93 -5.14 0.48 -8.61
CA PRO A 93 -6.57 0.84 -8.58
C PRO A 93 -7.36 0.25 -7.41
N GLU A 94 -6.75 -0.57 -6.55
CA GLU A 94 -7.37 -1.18 -5.37
C GLU A 94 -7.50 -0.22 -4.17
N HIS A 95 -6.97 0.99 -4.29
CA HIS A 95 -7.01 2.02 -3.25
C HIS A 95 -8.01 3.14 -3.59
N SER A 96 -8.56 3.78 -2.56
CA SER A 96 -9.44 4.94 -2.70
C SER A 96 -9.39 5.81 -1.44
N LEU A 97 -9.66 7.10 -1.62
CA LEU A 97 -9.79 8.08 -0.54
C LEU A 97 -11.27 8.40 -0.32
N ASP A 98 -11.75 8.26 0.92
CA ASP A 98 -13.06 8.76 1.35
C ASP A 98 -12.86 9.95 2.30
N LEU A 99 -13.65 11.00 2.11
CA LEU A 99 -13.50 12.27 2.82
C LEU A 99 -14.84 12.70 3.41
N SER A 100 -14.88 12.92 4.72
CA SER A 100 -16.08 13.29 5.45
C SER A 100 -15.87 14.56 6.27
N ILE A 101 -16.90 15.42 6.30
CA ILE A 101 -16.94 16.63 7.13
C ILE A 101 -18.12 16.48 8.12
N ALA A 102 -17.84 16.63 9.41
CA ALA A 102 -18.86 16.51 10.46
C ALA A 102 -19.99 17.54 10.35
N ASP A 103 -19.68 18.78 9.95
CA ASP A 103 -20.66 19.87 9.74
C ASP A 103 -20.59 20.45 8.32
N THR A 104 -21.37 19.87 7.40
CA THR A 104 -21.45 20.25 5.98
C THR A 104 -22.14 21.59 5.72
N THR A 105 -22.61 22.28 6.78
CA THR A 105 -23.08 23.67 6.70
C THR A 105 -21.92 24.67 6.70
N LYS A 106 -20.78 24.31 7.32
CA LYS A 106 -19.59 25.17 7.42
C LYS A 106 -18.57 24.94 6.33
N ALA A 107 -18.38 23.70 5.89
CA ALA A 107 -17.40 23.33 4.88
C ALA A 107 -17.91 22.21 3.96
N GLN A 108 -17.26 22.05 2.80
CA GLN A 108 -17.55 20.99 1.82
C GLN A 108 -16.24 20.55 1.17
N VAL A 109 -16.11 19.26 0.89
CA VAL A 109 -15.02 18.71 0.08
C VAL A 109 -15.45 18.65 -1.38
N GLU A 110 -14.56 19.03 -2.28
CA GLU A 110 -14.67 18.81 -3.72
C GLU A 110 -13.50 17.92 -4.18
N THR A 111 -13.77 16.90 -4.98
CA THR A 111 -12.79 15.96 -5.55
C THR A 111 -13.03 15.82 -7.05
N HIS A 112 -11.98 15.77 -7.87
CA HIS A 112 -12.12 15.57 -9.31
C HIS A 112 -11.92 14.11 -9.73
N GLN A 113 -12.49 13.71 -10.88
CA GLN A 113 -12.30 12.36 -11.41
C GLN A 113 -10.87 12.16 -11.92
N GLY A 114 -10.16 11.17 -11.37
CA GLY A 114 -8.77 10.85 -11.70
C GLY A 114 -7.73 11.50 -10.81
N GLU A 115 -8.15 12.22 -9.76
CA GLU A 115 -7.28 12.83 -8.73
C GLU A 115 -7.48 12.09 -7.40
N ASP A 116 -7.05 10.83 -7.32
CA ASP A 116 -7.41 9.89 -6.23
C ASP A 116 -6.93 10.31 -4.83
N TRP A 117 -5.97 11.24 -4.75
CA TRP A 117 -5.34 11.70 -3.51
C TRP A 117 -5.42 13.22 -3.33
N GLU A 118 -6.21 13.91 -4.15
CA GLU A 118 -6.21 15.37 -4.24
C GLU A 118 -7.64 15.92 -4.09
N PHE A 119 -7.78 17.02 -3.34
CA PHE A 119 -9.09 17.60 -3.05
C PHE A 119 -8.99 19.09 -2.72
N HIS A 120 -10.14 19.75 -2.76
CA HIS A 120 -10.33 21.11 -2.24
C HIS A 120 -11.31 21.11 -1.08
N VAL A 121 -11.16 22.08 -0.17
CA VAL A 121 -12.17 22.40 0.83
C VAL A 121 -12.76 23.77 0.50
N MET A 122 -14.08 23.84 0.38
CA MET A 122 -14.83 25.09 0.23
C MET A 122 -15.34 25.56 1.61
N GLY A 123 -15.08 26.81 1.97
CA GLY A 123 -15.66 27.46 3.13
C GLY A 123 -17.08 27.95 2.84
N LYS A 124 -18.07 27.50 3.60
CA LYS A 124 -19.50 27.80 3.38
C LYS A 124 -20.09 28.74 4.42
N GLN A 125 -19.60 28.66 5.66
CA GLN A 125 -19.99 29.56 6.75
C GLN A 125 -18.85 29.66 7.78
N ALA A 126 -18.59 30.87 8.28
CA ALA A 126 -17.60 31.12 9.32
C ALA A 126 -17.85 30.28 10.59
N GLY A 127 -16.81 29.57 11.04
CA GLY A 127 -16.84 28.68 12.21
C GLY A 127 -15.76 27.61 12.12
N ALA A 128 -15.91 26.53 12.89
CA ALA A 128 -15.03 25.37 12.86
C ALA A 128 -15.83 24.06 12.85
N THR A 129 -15.22 23.01 12.32
CA THR A 129 -15.70 21.62 12.27
C THR A 129 -14.50 20.68 12.40
N SER A 130 -14.73 19.49 12.95
CA SER A 130 -13.72 18.43 13.21
C SER A 130 -14.37 17.07 13.11
#